data_AF-A0A3D4ELY9-F1
#
_entry.id   AF-A0A3D4ELY9-F1
#
_cell.length_a   1.000
_cell.length_b   1.000
_cell.length_c   1.000
_cell.angle_alpha   90.00
_cell.angle_beta   90.00
_cell.angle_gamma   90.00
#
_symmetry.space_group_name_H-M   'P 1'
#
loop_
_entity.id
_entity.type
_entity.pdbx_description
1 polymer ?
#
loop_
_entity_poly.entity_id
_entity_poly.type
_entity_poly.pdbx_seq_one_letter_code
_entity_poly.pdbx_strand_id
1 'polypeptide(L)'
;KDRIGSQILTHYPETVEIAKTITQQEAKSDVRKDTVHVPEIAKNLLEELSFQARESEFVDIKSGISARMSITAYENLLSTA
;
A
#
# COMPACT_ATOMS: atom_id res chain seq x y z
N LYS A 1 24.93 14.32 -2.87
CA LYS A 1 24.52 13.48 -4.04
C LYS A 1 23.14 12.94 -3.69
N ASP A 2 22.20 13.85 -3.82
CA ASP A 2 21.10 13.94 -2.89
C ASP A 2 19.93 13.10 -3.38
N ARG A 3 19.70 11.98 -2.70
CA ARG A 3 18.45 11.23 -2.82
C ARG A 3 17.38 11.94 -2.00
N ILE A 4 16.99 13.13 -2.47
CA ILE A 4 15.75 13.80 -2.08
C ILE A 4 14.72 13.34 -3.10
N GLY A 5 13.90 12.33 -2.77
CA GLY A 5 12.92 11.83 -3.74
C GLY A 5 11.95 10.75 -3.28
N SER A 6 12.12 10.11 -2.12
CA SER A 6 11.08 9.21 -1.60
C SER A 6 11.17 9.04 -0.09
N GLN A 7 11.21 10.15 0.63
CA GLN A 7 10.81 10.09 2.03
C GLN A 7 9.29 10.02 2.00
N ILE A 8 8.76 8.79 2.11
CA ILE A 8 7.33 8.61 2.36
C ILE A 8 7.10 9.18 3.75
N LEU A 9 6.67 10.44 3.79
CA LEU A 9 6.32 11.17 5.02
C LEU A 9 5.03 10.62 5.66
N THR A 10 4.36 9.67 5.02
CA THR A 10 3.20 8.96 5.55
C THR A 10 3.64 7.73 6.33
N HIS A 11 4.08 7.94 7.57
CA HIS A 11 4.01 6.85 8.55
C HIS A 11 2.55 6.61 8.88
N TYR A 12 2.14 5.35 8.78
CA TYR A 12 0.92 4.79 9.36
C TYR A 12 -0.33 5.67 9.20
N PRO A 13 -1.03 5.60 8.05
CA PRO A 13 -2.30 6.30 7.89
C PRO A 13 -3.27 5.94 9.02
N GLU A 14 -4.07 6.90 9.47
CA GLU A 14 -5.01 6.73 10.60
C GLU A 14 -6.23 5.89 10.23
N THR A 15 -6.61 5.87 8.94
CA THR A 15 -7.76 5.12 8.43
C THR A 15 -7.43 4.36 7.16
N VAL A 16 -8.21 3.31 6.89
CA VAL A 16 -8.11 2.48 5.67
C VAL A 16 -8.36 3.35 4.43
N GLU A 17 -9.26 4.32 4.49
CA GLU A 17 -9.59 5.23 3.38
C GLU A 17 -8.41 6.13 3.02
N ILE A 18 -7.71 6.67 4.03
CA ILE A 18 -6.49 7.46 3.82
C ILE A 18 -5.40 6.55 3.24
N ALA A 19 -5.24 5.35 3.79
CA ALA A 19 -4.28 4.36 3.32
C ALA A 19 -4.48 4.01 1.85
N LYS A 20 -5.72 3.71 1.45
CA LYS A 20 -6.10 3.44 0.05
C LYS A 20 -5.79 4.61 -0.86
N THR A 21 -6.11 5.82 -0.41
CA THR A 21 -5.85 7.04 -1.19
C THR A 21 -4.36 7.20 -1.46
N ILE A 22 -3.53 7.05 -0.42
CA ILE A 22 -2.07 7.06 -0.53
C ILE A 22 -1.59 5.95 -1.47
N THR A 23 -2.03 4.71 -1.24
CA THR A 23 -1.63 3.56 -2.07
C THR A 23 -1.96 3.76 -3.54
N GLN A 24 -3.15 4.28 -3.85
CA GLN A 24 -3.56 4.53 -5.24
C GLN A 24 -2.78 5.67 -5.90
N GLN A 25 -2.45 6.72 -5.13
CA GLN A 25 -1.66 7.88 -5.59
C GLN A 25 -0.19 7.52 -5.81
N GLU A 26 0.41 6.81 -4.85
CA GLU A 26 1.85 6.52 -4.80
C GLU A 26 2.24 5.27 -5.58
N ALA A 27 1.33 4.31 -5.77
CA ALA A 27 1.56 3.23 -6.72
C ALA A 27 1.83 3.86 -8.08
N LYS A 28 2.98 3.51 -8.67
CA LYS A 28 3.44 4.13 -9.93
C LYS A 28 2.29 4.12 -10.93
N SER A 29 2.17 5.21 -11.70
CA SER A 29 1.30 5.21 -12.88
C SER A 29 1.85 4.24 -13.90
N ASP A 30 1.58 2.97 -13.65
CA ASP A 30 1.84 1.92 -14.59
C ASP A 30 0.76 2.03 -15.67
N VAL A 31 1.18 1.94 -16.93
CA VAL A 31 0.28 1.97 -18.10
C VAL A 31 -0.80 0.88 -17.98
N ARG A 32 -0.53 -0.16 -17.16
CA ARG A 32 -1.46 -1.23 -16.79
C ARG A 32 -2.66 -0.79 -15.95
N LYS A 33 -2.63 0.37 -15.28
CA LYS A 33 -3.78 0.91 -14.53
C LYS A 33 -5.03 1.07 -15.42
N ASP A 34 -4.83 1.32 -16.72
CA ASP A 34 -5.91 1.51 -17.69
C ASP A 34 -6.40 0.19 -18.30
N THR A 35 -5.70 -0.93 -18.07
CA THR A 35 -6.00 -2.24 -18.66
C THR A 35 -6.42 -3.28 -17.62
N VAL A 36 -6.03 -3.10 -16.36
CA VAL A 36 -6.26 -4.05 -15.28
C VAL A 36 -7.15 -3.42 -14.21
N HIS A 37 -8.35 -3.98 -14.04
CA HIS A 37 -9.26 -3.54 -12.99
C HIS A 37 -9.00 -4.30 -11.68
N VAL A 38 -8.58 -3.58 -10.65
CA VAL A 38 -8.52 -4.11 -9.28
C VAL A 38 -9.83 -3.80 -8.56
N PRO A 39 -10.62 -4.82 -8.15
CA PRO A 39 -11.89 -4.61 -7.45
C PRO A 39 -11.71 -3.86 -6.13
N GLU A 40 -12.72 -3.08 -5.75
CA GLU A 40 -12.70 -2.29 -4.52
C GLU A 40 -12.50 -3.14 -3.26
N ILE A 41 -13.08 -4.34 -3.24
CA ILE A 41 -12.92 -5.30 -2.14
C ILE A 41 -11.45 -5.72 -1.96
N ALA A 42 -10.69 -5.86 -3.05
CA ALA A 42 -9.28 -6.22 -2.97
C ALA A 42 -8.43 -5.07 -2.41
N LYS A 43 -8.76 -3.83 -2.78
CA LYS A 43 -8.12 -2.62 -2.23
C LYS A 43 -8.40 -2.47 -0.74
N ASN A 44 -9.64 -2.68 -0.32
CA ASN A 44 -10.02 -2.65 1.09
C ASN A 44 -9.30 -3.73 1.89
N LEU A 45 -9.31 -4.97 1.39
CA LEU A 45 -8.67 -6.09 2.06
C LEU A 45 -7.16 -5.86 2.25
N LEU A 46 -6.50 -5.33 1.23
CA LEU A 46 -5.06 -5.03 1.26
C LEU A 46 -4.70 -4.05 2.38
N GLU A 47 -5.47 -2.97 2.54
CA GLU A 47 -5.23 -2.03 3.63
C GLU A 47 -5.66 -2.59 4.98
N GLU A 48 -6.81 -3.24 5.09
CA GLU A 48 -7.28 -3.84 6.34
C GLU A 48 -6.26 -4.85 6.89
N LEU A 49 -5.67 -5.68 6.03
CA LEU A 49 -4.59 -6.60 6.40
C LEU A 49 -3.39 -5.85 7.00
N SER A 50 -3.03 -4.69 6.44
CA SER A 50 -1.93 -3.88 6.94
C SER A 50 -2.25 -3.23 8.29
N PHE A 51 -3.50 -2.90 8.58
CA PHE A 51 -3.93 -2.39 9.89
C PHE A 51 -3.96 -3.50 10.93
N GLN A 52 -4.65 -4.62 10.64
CA GLN A 52 -4.74 -5.76 11.54
C GLN A 52 -3.37 -6.34 11.87
N ALA A 53 -2.48 -6.42 10.89
CA ALA A 53 -1.14 -6.95 11.11
C ALA A 53 -0.27 -6.03 11.97
N ARG A 54 -0.56 -4.72 12.09
CA ARG A 54 0.15 -3.81 13.02
C ARG A 54 -0.32 -3.95 14.46
N GLU A 55 -1.59 -4.27 14.66
CA GLU A 55 -2.19 -4.46 15.99
C GLU A 55 -2.03 -5.89 16.50
N SER A 56 -1.69 -6.84 15.62
CA SER A 56 -1.52 -8.25 15.94
C SER A 56 -0.29 -8.51 16.81
N GLU A 57 -0.50 -9.18 17.95
CA GLU A 57 0.59 -9.70 18.80
C GLU A 57 1.45 -10.77 18.11
N PHE A 58 0.94 -11.37 17.03
CA PHE A 58 1.63 -12.40 16.25
C PHE A 58 2.56 -11.80 15.19
N VAL A 59 2.64 -10.48 15.09
CA VAL A 59 3.45 -9.79 14.09
C VAL A 59 4.39 -8.79 14.76
N ASP A 60 5.68 -8.97 14.53
CA ASP A 60 6.71 -8.07 15.08
C ASP A 60 6.57 -6.68 14.44
N ILE A 61 6.62 -5.61 15.24
CA ILE A 61 6.53 -4.21 14.78
C ILE A 61 7.63 -3.86 13.75
N LYS A 62 8.76 -4.56 13.77
CA LYS A 62 9.88 -4.40 12.84
C LYS A 62 9.73 -5.21 11.55
N SER A 63 8.63 -5.96 11.39
CA SER A 63 8.34 -6.76 10.20
C SER A 63 8.10 -5.94 8.93
N GLY A 64 8.06 -4.60 9.03
CA GLY A 64 8.05 -3.71 7.88
C GLY A 64 6.67 -3.45 7.29
N ILE A 65 5.59 -3.65 8.06
CA ILE A 65 4.21 -3.35 7.67
C ILE A 65 4.01 -1.84 7.54
N SER A 66 4.42 -1.30 6.41
CA SER A 66 4.43 0.15 6.14
C SER A 66 3.53 0.47 4.94
N ALA A 67 3.29 1.75 4.68
CA ALA A 67 2.62 2.16 3.44
C ALA A 67 3.35 1.61 2.18
N ARG A 68 4.67 1.40 2.24
CA ARG A 68 5.44 0.77 1.14
C ARG A 68 4.98 -0.66 0.85
N MET A 69 4.59 -1.42 1.89
CA MET A 69 4.08 -2.78 1.72
C MET A 69 2.78 -2.74 0.91
N SER A 70 1.80 -1.92 1.34
CA SER A 70 0.52 -1.75 0.62
C SER A 70 0.73 -1.30 -0.82
N ILE A 71 1.58 -0.28 -1.05
CA ILE A 71 1.90 0.22 -2.39
C ILE A 71 2.45 -0.90 -3.28
N THR A 72 3.44 -1.65 -2.79
CA THR A 72 4.07 -2.74 -3.56
C THR A 72 3.10 -3.88 -3.83
N ALA A 73 2.28 -4.25 -2.84
CA ALA A 73 1.29 -5.31 -2.99
C ALA A 73 0.19 -4.90 -4.00
N TYR A 74 -0.24 -3.64 -4.00
CA TYR A 74 -1.16 -3.11 -5.01
C TYR A 74 -0.53 -3.08 -6.41
N GLU A 75 0.73 -2.68 -6.53
CA GLU A 75 1.48 -2.78 -7.80
C GLU A 75 1.58 -4.23 -8.31
N ASN A 76 1.72 -5.22 -7.41
CA ASN A 76 1.69 -6.64 -7.78
C ASN A 76 0.33 -7.09 -8.28
N LEU A 77 -0.77 -6.64 -7.67
CA LEU A 77 -2.13 -6.91 -8.18
C LEU A 77 -2.33 -6.37 -9.60
N LEU A 78 -1.75 -5.20 -9.90
CA LEU A 78 -1.75 -4.62 -11.26
C LEU A 78 -0.81 -5.34 -12.24
N SER A 79 0.15 -6.12 -11.74
CA SER A 79 1.18 -6.79 -12.55
C SER A 79 0.92 -8.27 -12.78
N THR A 80 0.05 -8.89 -11.98
CA THR A 80 -0.30 -10.32 -12.08
C THR A 80 -1.50 -10.55 -13.01
N ALA A 81 -1.72 -9.64 -13.96
CA ALA A 81 -2.74 -9.73 -14.99
C ALA A 81 -2.10 -9.89 -16.38
#